data_AF-A0A161M8W9-F1
#
_entry.id   AF-A0A161M8W9-F1
#
_cell.length_a   1.000
_cell.length_b   1.000
_cell.length_c   1.000
_cell.angle_alpha   90.00
_cell.angle_beta   90.00
_cell.angle_gamma   90.00
#
_symmetry.space_group_name_H-M   'P 1'
#
loop_
_entity.id
_entity.type
_entity.pdbx_description
1 polymer ?
#
loop_
_entity_poly.entity_id
_entity_poly.type
_entity_poly.pdbx_seq_one_letter_code
_entity_poly.pdbx_strand_id
1 'polypeptide(L)'
;FLDVNTYETHIWVFVNVDNGNRLWADGCFEFCSNSWKKELRLAKESGLLDESHLEPFRKLVKITYPMHNLTHLAMEAVRDTNISFEDVDKLEIPITLQSDLRKMILTKRMRTIA
;
A
#
# COMPACT_ATOMS: atom_id res chain seq x y z
N PHE A 1 15.69 3.54 -3.39
CA PHE A 1 15.48 3.94 -1.98
C PHE A 1 15.21 5.44 -1.95
N LEU A 2 14.26 5.87 -1.13
CA LEU A 2 13.89 7.29 -0.96
C LEU A 2 14.06 7.63 0.52
N ASP A 3 14.86 8.65 0.83
CA ASP A 3 14.96 9.21 2.18
C ASP A 3 14.03 10.42 2.27
N VAL A 4 13.24 10.48 3.35
CA VAL A 4 12.20 11.49 3.53
C VAL A 4 12.19 11.99 4.97
N ASN A 5 12.18 13.31 5.13
CA ASN A 5 11.82 13.93 6.39
C ASN A 5 10.29 14.03 6.46
N THR A 6 9.70 13.39 7.47
CA THR A 6 8.25 13.42 7.73
C THR A 6 7.99 13.76 9.19
N TYR A 7 6.73 14.06 9.52
CA TYR A 7 6.28 14.41 10.86
C TYR A 7 5.24 13.39 11.36
N GLU A 8 5.07 13.31 12.69
CA GLU A 8 4.14 12.37 13.33
C GLU A 8 2.68 12.51 12.85
N THR A 9 2.30 13.70 12.42
CA THR A 9 0.95 14.00 11.95
C THR A 9 0.71 13.64 10.48
N HIS A 10 1.77 13.26 9.74
CA HIS A 10 1.65 12.88 8.34
C HIS A 10 1.20 11.42 8.20
N ILE A 11 0.20 11.22 7.35
CA ILE A 11 -0.27 9.91 6.93
C ILE A 11 0.31 9.61 5.56
N TRP A 12 1.00 8.49 5.44
CA TRP A 12 1.55 7.99 4.18
C TRP A 12 0.70 6.84 3.65
N VAL A 13 0.38 6.91 2.36
CA VAL A 13 -0.26 5.82 1.62
C VAL A 13 0.61 5.50 0.42
N PHE A 14 0.92 4.22 0.24
CA PHE A 14 1.75 3.74 -0.84
C PHE A 14 0.88 3.04 -1.88
N VAL A 15 1.11 3.36 -3.15
CA VAL A 15 0.30 2.86 -4.27
C VAL A 15 1.24 2.44 -5.40
N ASN A 16 0.98 1.29 -6.01
CA ASN A 16 1.67 0.88 -7.22
C ASN A 16 1.16 1.72 -8.40
N VAL A 17 2.08 2.40 -9.10
CA VAL A 17 1.76 3.35 -10.17
C VAL A 17 1.11 2.67 -11.38
N ASP A 18 1.50 1.44 -11.69
CA ASP A 18 1.08 0.74 -12.90
C ASP A 18 -0.37 0.22 -12.81
N ASN A 19 -0.80 -0.16 -11.61
CA ASN A 19 -2.09 -0.82 -11.42
C ASN A 19 -3.01 -0.16 -10.37
N GLY A 20 -2.52 0.84 -9.65
CA GLY A 20 -3.27 1.57 -8.64
C GLY A 20 -3.50 0.80 -7.33
N ASN A 21 -2.88 -0.37 -7.15
CA ASN A 21 -3.06 -1.17 -5.95
C ASN A 21 -2.38 -0.51 -4.74
N ARG A 22 -3.06 -0.51 -3.59
CA ARG A 22 -2.45 -0.06 -2.33
C ARG A 22 -1.42 -1.08 -1.84
N LEU A 23 -0.30 -0.58 -1.37
CA LEU A 23 0.78 -1.35 -0.77
C LEU A 23 0.78 -1.17 0.75
N TRP A 24 1.34 -2.14 1.46
CA TRP A 24 1.62 -2.00 2.88
C TRP A 24 2.93 -1.28 3.12
N ALA A 25 2.95 -0.42 4.13
CA ALA A 25 4.14 0.09 4.77
C ALA A 25 4.18 -0.43 6.20
N ASP A 26 5.20 -1.21 6.54
CA ASP A 26 5.32 -1.92 7.81
C ASP A 26 4.07 -2.73 8.19
N GLY A 27 3.40 -3.32 7.18
CA GLY A 27 2.19 -4.13 7.36
C GLY A 27 0.87 -3.37 7.41
N CYS A 28 0.87 -2.04 7.21
CA CYS A 28 -0.33 -1.20 7.25
C CYS A 28 -0.56 -0.44 5.93
N PHE A 29 -1.83 -0.21 5.57
CA PHE A 29 -2.20 0.58 4.38
C PHE A 29 -2.09 2.10 4.57
N GLU A 30 -2.11 2.55 5.83
CA GLU A 30 -1.89 3.92 6.27
C GLU A 30 -0.75 3.88 7.28
N PHE A 31 0.37 4.48 6.90
CA PHE A 31 1.54 4.54 7.76
C PHE A 31 1.66 5.93 8.37
N CYS A 32 1.74 5.98 9.69
CA CYS A 32 2.10 7.19 10.43
C CYS A 32 3.50 6.98 11.02
N SER A 33 4.42 7.89 10.73
CA SER A 33 5.72 7.87 11.39
C SER A 33 5.56 8.21 12.87
N ASN A 34 6.32 7.56 13.74
CA ASN A 34 6.55 8.13 15.07
C ASN A 34 7.72 9.13 15.00
N SER A 35 7.83 9.99 16.01
CA SER A 35 9.02 10.82 16.19
C SER A 35 10.21 9.92 16.48
N TRP A 36 11.39 10.38 16.07
CA TRP A 36 12.65 9.69 16.35
C TRP A 36 12.83 9.41 17.84
N LYS A 37 12.36 10.30 18.73
CA LYS A 37 12.40 10.12 20.18
C LYS A 37 11.57 8.92 20.64
N LYS A 38 10.37 8.75 20.06
CA LYS A 38 9.48 7.64 20.37
C LYS A 38 10.01 6.33 19.79
N GLU A 39 10.53 6.34 18.56
CA GLU A 39 11.20 5.16 17.97
C GLU A 39 12.42 4.73 18.79
N LEU A 40 13.24 5.68 19.25
CA LEU A 40 14.39 5.40 20.12
C LEU A 40 13.95 4.74 21.43
N ARG A 41 12.89 5.25 22.07
CA ARG A 41 12.37 4.67 23.30
C ARG A 41 11.90 3.22 23.07
N LEU A 42 11.15 2.96 22.01
CA LEU A 42 10.68 1.61 21.65
C LEU A 42 11.85 0.64 21.36
N ALA A 43 12.89 1.13 20.69
CA ALA A 43 14.08 0.33 20.40
C ALA A 43 14.89 -0.01 21.67
N LYS A 44 14.96 0.91 22.64
CA LYS A 44 15.54 0.64 23.96
C LYS A 44 14.71 -0.37 24.76
N GLU A 45 13.38 -0.20 24.79
CA GLU A 45 12.45 -1.12 25.48
C GLU A 45 12.48 -2.55 24.91
N SER A 46 12.76 -2.69 23.60
CA SER A 46 12.90 -3.99 22.93
C SER A 46 14.31 -4.59 22.99
N GLY A 47 15.29 -3.90 23.61
CA GLY A 47 16.68 -4.35 23.70
C GLY A 47 17.44 -4.32 22.37
N LEU A 48 16.91 -3.63 21.35
CA LEU A 48 17.52 -3.51 20.02
C LEU A 48 18.63 -2.44 19.97
N LEU A 49 18.69 -1.53 20.94
CA LEU A 49 19.70 -0.47 21.04
C LEU A 49 20.24 -0.36 22.47
N ASP A 50 21.55 -0.15 22.57
CA ASP A 50 22.24 0.20 23.81
C ASP A 50 21.95 1.67 24.22
N GLU A 51 22.07 1.96 25.52
CA GLU A 51 21.69 3.25 26.12
C GLU A 51 22.47 4.44 25.54
N SER A 52 23.64 4.18 24.94
CA SER A 52 24.58 5.13 24.34
C SER A 52 24.11 5.79 23.04
N HIS A 53 23.07 5.26 22.37
CA HIS A 53 22.52 5.86 21.17
C HIS A 53 21.54 7.00 21.51
N LEU A 54 21.98 8.25 21.31
CA LEU A 54 21.19 9.47 21.54
C LEU A 54 20.94 10.29 20.26
N GLU A 55 21.44 9.84 19.11
CA GLU A 55 21.33 10.57 17.85
C GLU A 55 20.04 10.21 17.09
N PRO A 56 19.44 11.17 16.37
CA PRO A 56 18.34 10.88 15.44
C PRO A 56 18.79 9.84 14.41
N PHE A 57 18.02 8.77 14.24
CA PHE A 57 18.30 7.75 13.23
C PHE A 57 17.16 7.66 12.21
N ARG A 58 17.50 7.20 11.01
CA ARG A 58 16.53 6.93 9.95
C ARG A 58 15.82 5.61 10.24
N LYS A 59 14.48 5.65 10.21
CA LYS A 59 13.66 4.43 10.22
C LYS A 59 13.51 3.90 8.81
N LEU A 60 13.85 2.64 8.61
CA LEU A 60 13.52 1.94 7.37
C LEU A 60 12.04 1.55 7.42
N VAL A 61 11.27 1.98 6.43
CA VAL A 61 9.87 1.57 6.25
C VAL A 61 9.84 0.55 5.12
N LYS A 62 9.38 -0.67 5.42
CA LYS A 62 9.32 -1.74 4.43
C LYS A 62 8.00 -1.65 3.66
N ILE A 63 8.10 -1.40 2.36
CA ILE A 63 6.95 -1.40 1.46
C ILE A 63 6.79 -2.81 0.87
N THR A 64 5.62 -3.41 1.04
CA THR A 64 5.32 -4.77 0.56
C THR A 64 3.95 -4.85 -0.10
N TYR A 65 3.75 -5.84 -0.97
CA TYR A 65 2.41 -6.22 -1.38
C TYR A 65 1.64 -6.77 -0.17
N PRO A 66 0.37 -6.37 0.02
CA PRO A 66 -0.46 -6.94 1.05
C PRO A 66 -0.84 -8.39 0.68
N MET A 67 -1.24 -9.18 1.68
CA MET A 67 -1.77 -10.51 1.43
C MET A 67 -3.21 -10.39 0.90
N HIS A 68 -3.38 -10.60 -0.40
CA HIS A 68 -4.69 -10.63 -1.03
C HIS A 68 -5.29 -12.03 -1.01
N ASN A 69 -6.62 -12.11 -0.91
CA ASN A 69 -7.32 -13.37 -1.14
C ASN A 69 -7.33 -13.71 -2.63
N LEU A 70 -7.61 -14.98 -2.93
CA LEU A 70 -7.58 -15.48 -4.31
C LEU A 70 -8.58 -14.75 -5.22
N THR A 71 -9.75 -14.38 -4.70
CA THR A 71 -10.77 -13.63 -5.45
C THR A 71 -10.22 -12.30 -5.94
N HIS A 72 -9.51 -11.56 -5.09
CA HIS A 72 -8.90 -10.29 -5.45
C HIS A 72 -7.82 -10.47 -6.51
N LEU A 73 -6.91 -11.43 -6.33
CA LEU A 73 -5.85 -11.74 -7.30
C LEU A 73 -6.43 -12.16 -8.66
N ALA A 74 -7.52 -12.93 -8.68
CA ALA A 74 -8.20 -13.30 -9.90
C ALA A 74 -8.82 -12.07 -10.61
N MET A 75 -9.42 -11.15 -9.87
CA MET A 75 -9.93 -9.90 -10.43
C MET A 75 -8.82 -9.01 -10.98
N GLU A 76 -7.66 -8.94 -10.32
CA GLU A 76 -6.48 -8.23 -10.84
C GLU A 76 -6.00 -8.83 -12.15
N ALA A 77 -5.88 -10.16 -12.21
CA ALA A 77 -5.49 -10.86 -13.43
C ALA A 77 -6.44 -10.54 -14.59
N VAL A 78 -7.77 -10.54 -14.35
CA VAL A 78 -8.76 -10.18 -15.37
C VAL A 78 -8.64 -8.70 -15.77
N ARG A 79 -8.52 -7.77 -14.81
CA ARG A 79 -8.32 -6.34 -15.07
C ARG A 79 -7.11 -6.10 -15.98
N ASP A 80 -6.04 -6.87 -15.80
CA ASP A 80 -4.78 -6.69 -16.52
C ASP A 80 -4.80 -7.27 -17.95
N THR A 81 -5.90 -7.92 -18.38
CA THR A 81 -6.13 -8.36 -19.77
C THR A 81 -6.60 -7.25 -20.73
N ASN A 82 -6.64 -5.99 -20.28
CA ASN A 82 -7.22 -4.83 -21.01
C ASN A 82 -8.73 -4.94 -21.29
N ILE A 83 -9.47 -5.70 -20.47
CA ILE A 83 -10.93 -5.80 -20.55
C ILE A 83 -11.60 -4.42 -20.44
N SER A 84 -12.60 -4.16 -21.29
CA SER A 84 -13.40 -2.92 -21.27
C SER A 84 -14.53 -2.97 -20.23
N PHE A 85 -15.18 -1.83 -19.95
CA PHE A 85 -16.31 -1.81 -19.01
C PHE A 85 -17.51 -2.59 -19.55
N GLU A 86 -17.69 -2.54 -20.86
CA GLU A 86 -18.74 -3.21 -21.63
C GLU A 86 -18.50 -4.73 -21.69
N ASP A 87 -17.24 -5.16 -21.69
CA ASP A 87 -16.91 -6.58 -21.66
C ASP A 87 -17.10 -7.19 -20.28
N VAL A 88 -16.96 -6.41 -19.20
CA VAL A 88 -17.27 -6.87 -17.83
C VAL A 88 -18.74 -7.28 -17.68
N ASP A 89 -19.67 -6.59 -18.35
CA ASP A 89 -21.11 -6.94 -18.31
C ASP A 89 -21.41 -8.29 -18.94
N LYS A 90 -20.56 -8.73 -19.88
CA LYS A 90 -20.72 -10.00 -20.59
C LYS A 90 -20.15 -11.18 -19.80
N LEU A 91 -19.43 -10.93 -18.71
CA LEU A 91 -18.90 -11.99 -17.87
C LEU A 91 -20.05 -12.66 -17.11
N GLU A 92 -20.16 -13.98 -17.22
CA GLU A 92 -21.11 -14.82 -16.49
C GLU A 92 -20.70 -15.01 -15.01
N ILE A 93 -20.46 -13.89 -14.32
CA ILE A 93 -20.09 -13.83 -12.90
C ILE A 93 -21.11 -13.00 -12.13
N PRO A 94 -21.18 -13.14 -10.79
CA PRO A 94 -22.07 -12.32 -9.96
C PRO A 94 -21.92 -10.81 -10.21
N ILE A 95 -23.03 -10.09 -10.24
CA ILE A 95 -23.09 -8.63 -10.47
C ILE A 95 -22.22 -7.87 -9.46
N THR A 96 -22.09 -8.38 -8.24
CA THR A 96 -21.19 -7.82 -7.22
C THR A 96 -19.72 -7.84 -7.68
N LEU A 97 -19.26 -8.94 -8.26
CA LEU A 97 -17.90 -9.07 -8.80
C LEU A 97 -17.71 -8.22 -10.06
N GLN A 98 -18.74 -8.11 -10.91
CA GLN A 98 -18.69 -7.17 -12.05
C GLN A 98 -18.50 -5.72 -11.58
N SER A 99 -19.25 -5.31 -10.55
CA SER A 99 -19.14 -3.97 -9.96
C SER A 99 -17.75 -3.72 -9.37
N ASP A 100 -17.19 -4.70 -8.66
CA ASP A 100 -15.86 -4.56 -8.06
C ASP A 100 -14.75 -4.52 -9.11
N LEU A 101 -14.82 -5.37 -10.14
CA LEU A 101 -13.88 -5.36 -11.26
C LEU A 101 -13.89 -4.01 -11.99
N ARG A 102 -15.06 -3.41 -12.20
CA ARG A 102 -15.18 -2.06 -12.79
C ARG A 102 -14.49 -0.99 -11.95
N LYS A 103 -14.65 -1.01 -10.63
CA LYS A 103 -13.94 -0.08 -9.73
C LYS A 103 -12.42 -0.23 -9.86
N MET A 104 -11.94 -1.46 -9.98
CA MET A 104 -10.51 -1.74 -10.17
C MET A 104 -9.98 -1.21 -11.51
N ILE A 105 -10.75 -1.36 -12.60
CA ILE A 105 -10.41 -0.79 -13.91
C ILE A 105 -10.36 0.75 -13.86
N LEU A 106 -11.35 1.40 -13.21
CA LEU A 106 -11.37 2.86 -13.03
C LEU A 106 -10.13 3.35 -12.28
N THR A 107 -9.80 2.67 -11.18
CA THR A 107 -8.66 3.03 -10.31
C THR A 107 -7.34 2.98 -11.08
N LYS A 108 -7.15 1.95 -11.91
CA LYS A 108 -5.97 1.83 -12.78
C LYS A 108 -5.92 2.97 -13.81
N ARG A 109 -7.03 3.25 -14.51
CA ARG A 109 -7.09 4.31 -15.55
C ARG A 109 -6.80 5.71 -15.00
N MET A 110 -7.36 6.06 -13.84
CA MET A 110 -7.11 7.37 -13.22
C MET A 110 -5.63 7.62 -12.92
N ARG A 111 -4.85 6.55 -12.71
CA ARG A 111 -3.41 6.65 -12.41
C ARG A 111 -2.54 6.72 -13.65
N THR A 112 -2.98 6.16 -14.78
CA THR A 112 -2.22 6.25 -16.05
C THR A 112 -2.25 7.66 -16.66
N ILE A 113 -3.18 8.52 -16.25
CA ILE A 113 -3.38 9.87 -16.79
C ILE A 113 -2.64 10.95 -15.96
N ALA A 114 -2.18 10.61 -14.75
CA ALA A 114 -1.49 11.51 -13.81
C ALA A 114 0.04 11.32 -13.88
#